data_AF-A0A2M6XSX7-F1
#
_entry.id   AF-A0A2M6XSX7-F1
#
_cell.length_a   1.000
_cell.length_b   1.000
_cell.length_c   1.000
_cell.angle_alpha   90.00
_cell.angle_beta   90.00
_cell.angle_gamma   90.00
#
_symmetry.space_group_name_H-M   'P 1'
#
loop_
_entity.id
_entity.type
_entity.pdbx_description
1 polymer ?
#
loop_
_entity_poly.entity_id
_entity_poly.type
_entity_poly.pdbx_seq_one_letter_code
_entity_poly.pdbx_strand_id
1 'polypeptide(L)'
;MRDKKLFSKEERDKARKRISDYHQKKLGELMEAVYQKFLAFKRGEISAFEADYAIHIYHKQSRELFGFINTYFPKNAMLPFILDLIEKEEKGEWKWEPKKRIDER
;
A
#
# COMPACT_ATOMS: atom_id res chain seq x y z
N MET A 1 -11.45 20.49 23.43
CA MET A 1 -10.51 20.25 22.31
C MET A 1 -9.48 19.25 22.80
N ARG A 2 -9.25 18.12 22.13
CA ARG A 2 -8.20 17.17 22.58
C ARG A 2 -6.84 17.79 22.25
N ASP A 3 -6.02 18.02 23.27
CA ASP A 3 -4.60 18.33 23.11
C ASP A 3 -3.94 17.23 22.29
N LYS A 4 -3.66 17.52 21.01
CA LYS A 4 -2.79 16.69 20.18
C LYS A 4 -1.39 16.85 20.74
N LYS A 5 -0.96 15.93 21.62
CA LYS A 5 0.44 15.80 22.01
C LYS A 5 1.25 15.66 20.72
N LEU A 6 1.98 16.72 20.36
CA LEU A 6 2.88 16.70 19.22
C LEU A 6 3.94 15.63 19.50
N PHE A 7 4.06 14.66 18.61
CA PHE A 7 5.14 13.69 18.69
C PHE A 7 6.49 14.42 18.84
N SER A 8 7.27 13.96 19.80
CA SER A 8 8.69 14.26 19.92
C SER A 8 9.42 13.85 18.63
N LYS A 9 10.67 14.30 18.48
CA LYS A 9 11.49 13.93 17.32
C LYS A 9 11.60 12.41 17.17
N GLU A 10 11.90 11.71 18.27
CA GLU A 10 12.07 10.26 18.27
C GLU A 10 10.76 9.53 17.93
N GLU A 11 9.62 9.97 18.47
CA GLU A 11 8.30 9.40 18.13
C GLU A 11 7.97 9.59 16.65
N ARG A 12 8.32 10.74 16.06
CA ARG A 12 8.15 10.98 14.61
C ARG A 12 9.00 10.04 13.77
N ASP A 13 10.25 9.82 14.16
CA ASP A 13 11.16 8.97 13.40
C ASP A 13 10.74 7.50 13.48
N LYS A 14 10.30 7.03 14.66
CA LYS A 14 9.68 5.70 14.82
C LYS A 14 8.40 5.56 13.98
N ALA A 15 7.52 6.57 14.01
CA ALA A 15 6.30 6.58 13.20
C ALA A 15 6.60 6.49 11.71
N ARG A 16 7.57 7.29 11.22
CA ARG A 16 7.98 7.27 9.82
C ARG A 16 8.56 5.92 9.41
N LYS A 17 9.41 5.33 10.24
CA LYS A 17 9.94 3.98 9.98
C LYS A 17 8.80 2.97 9.86
N ARG A 18 7.86 2.96 10.80
CA ARG A 18 6.71 2.04 10.77
C ARG A 18 5.86 2.20 9.50
N ILE A 19 5.60 3.45 9.09
CA ILE A 19 4.87 3.73 7.85
C ILE A 19 5.66 3.26 6.62
N SER A 20 6.99 3.43 6.62
CA SER A 20 7.86 2.94 5.55
C SER A 20 7.86 1.41 5.46
N ASP A 21 7.95 0.72 6.59
CA ASP A 21 7.89 -0.75 6.65
C ASP A 21 6.53 -1.25 6.14
N TYR A 22 5.43 -0.59 6.52
CA TYR A 22 4.10 -0.87 6.01
C TYR A 22 3.99 -0.65 4.50
N HIS A 23 4.51 0.47 3.99
CA HIS A 23 4.53 0.76 2.55
C HIS A 23 5.29 -0.30 1.77
N GLN A 24 6.47 -0.72 2.26
CA GLN A 24 7.26 -1.79 1.65
C GLN A 24 6.51 -3.12 1.63
N LYS A 25 5.86 -3.50 2.74
CA LYS A 25 5.04 -4.71 2.81
C LYS A 25 3.92 -4.69 1.76
N LYS A 26 3.17 -3.59 1.70
CA LYS A 26 2.06 -3.42 0.76
C LYS A 26 2.51 -3.44 -0.70
N LEU A 27 3.65 -2.83 -1.00
CA LEU A 27 4.23 -2.89 -2.33
C LEU A 27 4.60 -4.33 -2.72
N GLY A 28 5.14 -5.11 -1.78
CA GLY A 28 5.40 -6.54 -1.96
C GLY A 28 4.13 -7.34 -2.27
N GLU A 29 3.04 -7.10 -1.54
CA GLU A 29 1.73 -7.74 -1.81
C GLU A 29 1.21 -7.43 -3.23
N LEU A 30 1.36 -6.18 -3.69
CA LEU A 30 0.98 -5.80 -5.05
C LEU A 30 1.88 -6.46 -6.12
N MET A 31 3.19 -6.53 -5.86
CA MET A 31 4.15 -7.18 -6.76
C MET A 31 3.90 -8.68 -6.87
N GLU A 32 3.54 -9.34 -5.78
CA GLU A 32 3.24 -10.77 -5.76
C GLU A 32 2.07 -11.10 -6.69
N ALA A 33 1.01 -10.28 -6.69
CA ALA A 33 -0.14 -10.47 -7.56
C ALA A 33 0.24 -10.40 -9.06
N VAL A 34 1.19 -9.52 -9.43
CA VAL A 34 1.73 -9.45 -10.81
C VAL A 34 2.63 -10.63 -11.11
N TYR A 35 3.49 -11.01 -10.16
CA TYR A 35 4.38 -12.16 -10.31
C TYR A 35 3.60 -13.44 -10.63
N GLN A 36 2.47 -13.67 -9.95
CA GLN A 36 1.59 -14.81 -10.24
C GLN A 36 1.01 -14.76 -11.67
N LYS A 37 0.70 -13.57 -12.20
CA LYS A 37 0.27 -13.42 -13.61
C LYS A 37 1.40 -13.74 -14.59
N PHE A 38 2.64 -13.34 -14.30
CA PHE A 38 3.78 -13.72 -15.13
C PHE A 38 4.08 -15.22 -15.09
N LEU A 39 3.87 -15.88 -13.94
CA LEU A 39 3.98 -17.33 -13.87
C LEU A 39 2.91 -18.03 -14.74
N ALA A 40 1.67 -17.54 -14.69
CA ALA A 40 0.60 -18.05 -15.56
C ALA A 40 0.91 -17.84 -17.06
N PHE A 41 1.45 -16.66 -17.41
CA PHE A 41 1.89 -16.37 -18.78
C PHE A 41 3.00 -17.33 -19.22
N LYS A 42 4.01 -17.56 -18.37
CA LYS A 42 5.11 -18.49 -18.64
C LYS A 42 4.61 -19.93 -18.84
N ARG A 43 3.52 -20.33 -18.18
CA ARG A 43 2.86 -21.64 -18.36
C ARG A 43 1.93 -21.69 -19.57
N GLY A 44 1.71 -20.57 -20.26
CA GLY A 44 0.79 -20.47 -21.40
C GLY A 44 -0.69 -20.42 -21.00
N GLU A 45 -1.00 -20.16 -19.73
CA GLU A 45 -2.37 -20.11 -19.20
C GLU A 45 -3.09 -18.78 -19.52
N ILE A 46 -2.31 -17.71 -19.73
CA ILE A 46 -2.81 -16.41 -20.13
C ILE A 46 -2.02 -15.87 -21.31
N SER A 47 -2.64 -14.99 -22.09
CA SER A 47 -2.01 -14.29 -23.21
C SER A 47 -1.06 -13.19 -22.76
N ALA A 48 -0.21 -12.73 -23.68
CA ALA A 48 0.65 -11.57 -23.47
C ALA A 48 -0.18 -10.30 -23.16
N PHE A 49 -1.37 -10.14 -23.76
CA PHE A 49 -2.28 -9.03 -23.48
C PHE A 49 -2.77 -9.02 -22.03
N GLU A 50 -3.06 -10.20 -21.46
CA GLU A 50 -3.50 -10.31 -20.07
C GLU A 50 -2.36 -10.05 -19.08
N ALA A 51 -1.14 -10.48 -19.42
CA ALA A 51 0.05 -10.18 -18.64
C ALA A 51 0.38 -8.67 -18.66
N ASP A 52 0.35 -8.03 -19.82
CA ASP A 52 0.55 -6.58 -19.97
C ASP A 52 -0.51 -5.79 -19.20
N TYR A 53 -1.78 -6.20 -19.29
CA TYR A 53 -2.85 -5.58 -18.52
C TYR A 53 -2.62 -5.67 -17.00
N ALA A 54 -2.08 -6.78 -16.50
CA ALA A 54 -1.72 -6.90 -15.09
C ALA A 54 -0.64 -5.87 -14.66
N ILE A 55 0.34 -5.59 -15.52
CA ILE A 55 1.34 -4.53 -15.29
C ILE A 55 0.67 -3.16 -15.21
N HIS A 56 -0.25 -2.87 -16.12
CA HIS A 56 -0.99 -1.60 -16.12
C HIS A 56 -1.82 -1.41 -14.85
N ILE A 57 -2.49 -2.46 -14.39
CA ILE A 57 -3.23 -2.41 -13.13
C ILE A 57 -2.27 -2.21 -11.96
N TYR A 58 -1.18 -2.96 -11.85
CA TYR A 58 -0.18 -2.76 -10.80
C TYR A 58 0.39 -1.35 -10.75
N HIS A 59 0.69 -0.74 -11.90
CA HIS A 59 1.16 0.64 -11.95
C HIS A 59 0.12 1.62 -11.37
N LYS A 60 -1.18 1.41 -11.63
CA LYS A 60 -2.25 2.19 -11.00
C LYS A 60 -2.31 1.96 -9.49
N GLN A 61 -2.26 0.70 -9.05
CA GLN A 61 -2.34 0.33 -7.63
C GLN A 61 -1.16 0.90 -6.82
N SER A 62 0.06 0.78 -7.34
CA SER A 62 1.27 1.34 -6.70
C SER A 62 1.24 2.86 -6.63
N ARG A 63 0.69 3.54 -7.66
CA ARG A 63 0.45 4.99 -7.62
C ARG A 63 -0.61 5.38 -6.59
N GLU A 64 -1.69 4.62 -6.46
CA GLU A 64 -2.71 4.81 -5.42
C GLU A 64 -2.11 4.65 -4.02
N LEU A 65 -1.30 3.60 -3.81
CA LEU A 65 -0.59 3.35 -2.55
C LEU A 65 0.38 4.49 -2.22
N PHE A 66 1.18 4.92 -3.20
CA PHE A 66 2.07 6.07 -3.05
C PHE A 66 1.28 7.33 -2.68
N GLY A 67 0.13 7.57 -3.32
CA GLY A 67 -0.75 8.68 -3.01
C GLY A 67 -1.32 8.60 -1.59
N PHE A 68 -1.77 7.42 -1.17
CA PHE A 68 -2.24 7.17 0.19
C PHE A 68 -1.14 7.46 1.22
N ILE A 69 0.07 6.94 1.04
CA ILE A 69 1.17 7.19 1.98
C ILE A 69 1.60 8.66 1.95
N ASN A 70 1.95 9.21 0.78
CA ASN A 70 2.60 10.51 0.66
C ASN A 70 1.66 11.72 0.69
N THR A 71 0.34 11.55 0.56
CA THR A 71 -0.59 12.66 0.84
C THR A 71 -0.61 13.02 2.33
N TYR A 72 -0.29 12.04 3.19
CA TYR A 72 -0.34 12.19 4.64
C TYR A 72 1.06 12.24 5.29
N PHE A 73 2.04 11.52 4.74
CA PHE A 73 3.41 11.43 5.26
C PHE A 73 4.18 12.76 5.47
N PRO A 74 4.11 13.77 4.58
CA PRO A 74 4.87 15.02 4.76
C PRO A 74 4.32 15.90 5.89
N LYS A 75 3.10 15.63 6.37
CA LYS A 75 2.46 16.40 7.44
C LYS A 75 2.59 15.60 8.74
N ASN A 76 3.49 16.02 9.63
CA ASN A 76 3.67 15.40 10.95
C ASN A 76 2.34 15.22 11.73
N ALA A 77 1.37 16.12 11.52
CA ALA A 77 0.05 16.06 12.11
C ALA A 77 -0.82 14.86 11.69
N MET A 78 -0.44 14.17 10.61
CA MET A 78 -1.14 13.00 10.06
C MET A 78 -0.48 11.67 10.46
N LEU A 79 0.73 11.68 11.05
CA LEU A 79 1.40 10.45 11.49
C LEU A 79 0.50 9.61 12.43
N PRO A 80 -0.19 10.17 13.43
CA PRO A 80 -1.08 9.37 14.29
C PRO A 80 -2.24 8.73 13.53
N PHE A 81 -2.77 9.41 12.51
CA PHE A 81 -3.88 8.90 11.71
C PHE A 81 -3.45 7.68 10.86
N ILE A 82 -2.28 7.75 10.23
CA ILE A 82 -1.77 6.61 9.44
C ILE A 82 -1.42 5.44 10.34
N LEU A 83 -0.83 5.70 11.51
CA LEU A 83 -0.56 4.63 12.49
C LEU A 83 -1.84 3.94 12.96
N ASP A 84 -2.90 4.71 13.25
CA ASP A 84 -4.22 4.16 13.60
C ASP A 84 -4.80 3.27 12.49
N LEU A 85 -4.67 3.68 11.21
CA LEU A 85 -5.11 2.85 10.09
C LEU A 85 -4.30 1.55 9.97
N ILE A 86 -2.97 1.62 10.16
CA ILE A 86 -2.10 0.43 10.15
C ILE A 86 -2.50 -0.52 11.28
N GLU A 87 -2.73 -0.01 12.49
CA GLU A 87 -3.15 -0.81 13.64
C GLU A 87 -4.53 -1.45 13.43
N LYS A 88 -5.48 -0.71 12.85
CA LYS A 88 -6.79 -1.26 12.47
C LYS A 88 -6.66 -2.38 11.45
N GLU A 89 -5.74 -2.24 10.51
CA GLU A 89 -5.49 -3.31 9.55
C GLU A 89 -4.84 -4.53 10.17
N GLU A 90 -3.87 -4.36 11.06
CA GLU A 90 -3.28 -5.47 11.82
C GLU A 90 -4.31 -6.20 12.69
N LYS A 91 -5.36 -5.50 13.15
CA LYS A 91 -6.50 -6.08 13.88
C LYS A 91 -7.59 -6.65 12.98
N GLY A 92 -7.51 -6.45 11.66
CA GLY A 92 -8.53 -6.86 10.70
C GLY A 92 -9.82 -5.99 10.71
N GLU A 93 -9.80 -4.83 11.36
CA GLU A 93 -10.93 -3.90 11.44
C GLU A 93 -11.08 -3.05 10.17
N TRP A 94 -9.99 -2.88 9.43
CA TRP A 94 -9.93 -2.16 8.17
C TRP A 94 -8.86 -2.80 7.29
N LYS A 95 -8.83 -2.51 5.99
CA LYS A 95 -7.74 -2.95 5.13
C LYS A 95 -7.55 -1.93 4.02
N TRP A 96 -6.31 -1.56 3.76
CA TRP A 96 -6.00 -0.86 2.53
C TRP A 96 -6.10 -1.81 1.35
N GLU A 97 -6.94 -1.48 0.38
CA GLU A 97 -7.06 -2.18 -0.88
C GLU A 97 -7.07 -1.18 -2.04
N PRO A 98 -6.45 -1.53 -3.18
CA PRO A 98 -6.53 -0.72 -4.37
C PRO A 98 -7.97 -0.66 -4.90
N LYS A 99 -8.32 0.42 -5.59
CA LYS A 99 -9.67 0.60 -6.14
C LYS A 99 -10.03 -0.39 -7.24
N LYS A 100 -9.02 -0.82 -8.01
CA LYS A 100 -9.17 -1.81 -9.07
C LYS A 100 -8.23 -2.96 -8.79
N ARG A 101 -8.76 -4.18 -8.79
CA ARG A 101 -7.96 -5.39 -8.62
C ARG A 101 -7.46 -5.94 -9.96
N ILE A 102 -6.43 -6.77 -9.93
CA ILE A 102 -5.79 -7.34 -11.13
C ILE A 102 -6.71 -8.37 -11.82
N ASP A 103 -7.62 -8.98 -11.06
CA ASP A 103 -8.60 -9.98 -11.48
C ASP A 103 -9.94 -9.40 -11.94
N GLU A 104 -10.20 -8.12 -11.64
CA GLU A 104 -11.42 -7.42 -12.07
C GLU A 104 -11.26 -6.93 -13.52
N ARG A 105 -11.83 -7.70 -14.46
CA ARG A 105 -11.97 -7.30 -15.87
C ARG A 105 -13.03 -6.19 -15.99
#